data_AF-A0A1T5A1Q1-F1
#
_entry.id   AF-A0A1T5A1Q1-F1
#
_cell.length_a   1.000
_cell.length_b   1.000
_cell.length_c   1.000
_cell.angle_alpha   90.00
_cell.angle_beta   90.00
_cell.angle_gamma   90.00
#
_symmetry.space_group_name_H-M   'P 1'
#
loop_
_entity.id
_entity.type
_entity.pdbx_description
1 polymer ?
#
loop_
_entity_poly.entity_id
_entity_poly.type
_entity_poly.pdbx_seq_one_letter_code
_entity_poly.pdbx_strand_id
1 'polypeptide(L)'
;MKKKWLLPIFASFMLFTTTHIDSAEAATKTEVTDTASKYLGIPYKYGGTTTSGFDCSGFTSQVFADLGITLNRTSGAQYQQGTAVAKSDLQVGDLLFFNTSGKGVSHVSIYIGDGKMIHSQTNQGVSYSNVNDPYYWGSRYIGAKRVATFDEEQQAEVKKVAIDFTVYASRAEAASQIAKALNLDTSDKNSGFVDIKPTYEHAGAIAAVAKLGIFEGDASGKFNPSSPITRAQIAKVLVIAFGLENAGQEVTFSDVPQDSWANQYVSILASNGVTNGDGNGSFGMDELLKIKELKMFIERLQSR
;
A
#
# COMPACT_ATOMS: atom_id res chain seq x y z
N MET A 1 -69.78 -34.38 -33.39
CA MET A 1 -68.94 -34.48 -32.16
C MET A 1 -67.47 -34.34 -32.53
N LYS A 2 -66.84 -33.20 -32.25
CA LYS A 2 -65.38 -33.03 -32.32
C LYS A 2 -64.95 -32.23 -31.07
N LYS A 3 -64.43 -32.93 -30.06
CA LYS A 3 -63.97 -32.35 -28.79
C LYS A 3 -62.55 -31.81 -29.00
N LYS A 4 -62.35 -30.53 -28.65
CA LYS A 4 -61.04 -29.88 -28.55
C LYS A 4 -60.35 -30.37 -27.27
N TRP A 5 -59.08 -30.76 -27.34
CA TRP A 5 -58.24 -31.00 -26.17
C TRP A 5 -57.13 -29.95 -26.13
N LEU A 6 -57.06 -29.26 -24.98
CA LEU A 6 -56.05 -28.30 -24.58
C LEU A 6 -54.78 -29.06 -24.16
N LEU A 7 -53.63 -28.65 -24.69
CA LEU A 7 -52.30 -29.08 -24.24
C LEU A 7 -51.91 -28.28 -22.99
N PRO A 8 -51.46 -28.91 -21.89
CA PRO A 8 -50.92 -28.21 -20.75
C PRO A 8 -49.46 -27.81 -21.00
N ILE A 9 -49.15 -26.54 -20.74
CA ILE A 9 -47.79 -25.99 -20.70
C ILE A 9 -47.15 -26.45 -19.39
N PHE A 10 -46.18 -27.37 -19.47
CA PHE A 10 -45.33 -27.71 -18.34
C PHE A 10 -44.26 -26.63 -18.19
N ALA A 11 -44.49 -25.68 -17.28
CA ALA A 11 -43.45 -24.80 -16.76
C ALA A 11 -42.51 -25.63 -15.86
N SER A 12 -41.39 -26.08 -16.42
CA SER A 12 -40.32 -26.72 -15.67
C SER A 12 -39.58 -25.65 -14.87
N PHE A 13 -39.98 -25.49 -13.60
CA PHE A 13 -39.27 -24.65 -12.64
C PHE A 13 -37.99 -25.40 -12.21
N MET A 14 -36.87 -25.13 -12.88
CA MET A 14 -35.55 -25.61 -12.48
C MET A 14 -35.16 -24.90 -11.17
N LEU A 15 -35.26 -25.61 -10.05
CA LEU A 15 -34.62 -25.19 -8.80
C LEU A 15 -33.10 -25.25 -9.00
N PHE A 16 -32.48 -24.10 -9.26
CA PHE A 16 -31.05 -23.93 -9.08
C PHE A 16 -30.78 -23.89 -7.57
N THR A 17 -30.41 -25.03 -6.99
CA THR A 17 -29.72 -25.04 -5.70
C THR A 17 -28.33 -24.46 -5.94
N THR A 18 -28.17 -23.15 -5.76
CA THR A 18 -26.86 -22.54 -5.69
C THR A 18 -26.19 -23.05 -4.42
N THR A 19 -25.29 -24.02 -4.57
CA THR A 19 -24.26 -24.26 -3.57
C THR A 19 -23.49 -22.96 -3.42
N HIS A 20 -23.67 -22.25 -2.31
CA HIS A 20 -22.76 -21.19 -1.90
C HIS A 20 -21.42 -21.86 -1.61
N ILE A 21 -20.55 -21.89 -2.64
CA ILE A 21 -19.13 -22.11 -2.45
C ILE A 21 -18.61 -20.75 -1.99
N ASP A 22 -18.28 -20.64 -0.70
CA ASP A 22 -17.44 -19.56 -0.17
C ASP A 22 -16.15 -19.55 -0.99
N SER A 23 -16.13 -18.71 -2.02
CA SER A 23 -14.95 -18.44 -2.81
C SER A 23 -14.17 -17.40 -2.05
N ALA A 24 -13.20 -17.86 -1.26
CA ALA A 24 -12.17 -16.99 -0.69
C ALA A 24 -11.56 -16.20 -1.85
N GLU A 25 -11.74 -14.88 -1.81
CA GLU A 25 -11.22 -13.94 -2.79
C GLU A 25 -9.69 -14.09 -2.82
N ALA A 26 -9.13 -14.41 -4.00
CA ALA A 26 -7.70 -14.63 -4.12
C ALA A 26 -6.98 -13.30 -3.88
N ALA A 27 -6.16 -13.24 -2.83
CA ALA A 27 -5.42 -12.03 -2.50
C ALA A 27 -4.50 -11.59 -3.66
N THR A 28 -4.18 -10.30 -3.74
CA THR A 28 -3.24 -9.82 -4.77
C THR A 28 -1.78 -9.88 -4.28
N LYS A 29 -0.79 -9.87 -5.19
CA LYS A 29 0.64 -9.82 -4.82
C LYS A 29 0.95 -8.65 -3.88
N THR A 30 0.35 -7.49 -4.14
CA THR A 30 0.49 -6.29 -3.30
C THR A 30 -0.09 -6.52 -1.92
N GLU A 31 -1.27 -7.13 -1.83
CA GLU A 31 -1.94 -7.42 -0.57
C GLU A 31 -1.15 -8.38 0.31
N VAL A 32 -0.47 -9.37 -0.28
CA VAL A 32 0.44 -10.26 0.44
C VAL A 32 1.60 -9.48 1.07
N THR A 33 2.25 -8.62 0.29
CA THR A 33 3.37 -7.80 0.76
C THR A 33 2.93 -6.80 1.83
N ASP A 34 1.81 -6.11 1.62
CA ASP A 34 1.27 -5.13 2.56
C ASP A 34 0.87 -5.79 3.87
N THR A 35 0.20 -6.94 3.80
CA THR A 35 -0.21 -7.70 4.98
C THR A 35 0.99 -8.22 5.75
N ALA A 36 2.01 -8.73 5.06
CA ALA A 36 3.26 -9.13 5.71
C ALA A 36 3.98 -7.94 6.39
N SER A 37 3.96 -6.77 5.75
CA SER A 37 4.64 -5.56 6.22
C SER A 37 4.05 -4.96 7.49
N LYS A 38 2.75 -5.17 7.75
CA LYS A 38 2.07 -4.74 9.01
C LYS A 38 2.78 -5.25 10.26
N TYR A 39 3.51 -6.36 10.14
CA TYR A 39 4.14 -7.04 11.25
C TYR A 39 5.62 -6.70 11.44
N LEU A 40 6.21 -5.83 10.61
CA LEU A 40 7.62 -5.44 10.69
C LEU A 40 8.01 -4.99 12.11
N GLY A 41 9.17 -5.45 12.56
CA GLY A 41 9.74 -5.14 13.87
C GLY A 41 9.17 -5.95 15.04
N ILE A 42 8.14 -6.78 14.84
CA ILE A 42 7.63 -7.63 15.92
C ILE A 42 8.71 -8.66 16.31
N PRO A 43 9.07 -8.78 17.60
CA PRO A 43 10.17 -9.63 18.05
C PRO A 43 10.00 -11.10 17.70
N TYR A 44 11.12 -11.80 17.56
CA TYR A 44 11.08 -13.25 17.43
C TYR A 44 10.75 -13.91 18.77
N LYS A 45 9.85 -14.89 18.74
CA LYS A 45 9.53 -15.75 19.89
C LYS A 45 9.37 -17.17 19.41
N TYR A 46 10.20 -18.09 19.91
CA TYR A 46 10.07 -19.51 19.57
C TYR A 46 8.67 -20.03 19.94
N GLY A 47 7.98 -20.67 18.99
CA GLY A 47 6.60 -21.11 19.18
C GLY A 47 5.55 -19.99 19.11
N GLY A 48 5.96 -18.73 18.88
CA GLY A 48 5.07 -17.57 18.88
C GLY A 48 4.20 -17.46 17.64
N THR A 49 2.94 -17.05 17.83
CA THR A 49 1.90 -16.90 16.79
C THR A 49 1.10 -15.61 16.92
N THR A 50 1.56 -14.63 17.70
CA THR A 50 0.82 -13.37 17.92
C THR A 50 1.75 -12.18 17.83
N THR A 51 1.18 -10.96 17.84
CA THR A 51 1.94 -9.71 17.77
C THR A 51 2.82 -9.44 18.99
N SER A 52 2.71 -10.22 20.07
CA SER A 52 3.67 -10.22 21.17
C SER A 52 4.98 -10.94 20.83
N GLY A 53 5.03 -11.63 19.71
CA GLY A 53 6.23 -12.25 19.14
C GLY A 53 5.90 -13.46 18.29
N PHE A 54 6.59 -13.59 17.15
CA PHE A 54 6.38 -14.66 16.18
C PHE A 54 7.62 -15.55 16.03
N ASP A 55 7.45 -16.86 15.83
CA ASP A 55 8.47 -17.64 15.13
C ASP A 55 8.29 -17.52 13.61
N CYS A 56 9.21 -18.07 12.83
CA CYS A 56 9.17 -17.95 11.37
C CYS A 56 7.87 -18.48 10.76
N SER A 57 7.42 -19.66 11.21
CA SER A 57 6.19 -20.29 10.72
C SER A 57 4.91 -19.70 11.31
N GLY A 58 4.96 -19.18 12.53
CA GLY A 58 3.85 -18.47 13.16
C GLY A 58 3.59 -17.12 12.48
N PHE A 59 4.66 -16.44 12.05
CA PHE A 59 4.56 -15.25 11.22
C PHE A 59 3.92 -15.55 9.86
N THR A 60 4.42 -16.56 9.12
CA THR A 60 3.83 -16.89 7.82
C THR A 60 2.37 -17.34 7.96
N SER A 61 2.06 -18.17 8.96
CA SER A 61 0.67 -18.56 9.25
C SER A 61 -0.23 -17.35 9.54
N GLN A 62 0.24 -16.36 10.29
CA GLN A 62 -0.55 -15.16 10.56
C GLN A 62 -0.83 -14.35 9.29
N VAL A 63 0.22 -14.08 8.49
CA VAL A 63 0.06 -13.31 7.24
C VAL A 63 -0.94 -13.98 6.32
N PHE A 64 -0.83 -15.29 6.12
CA PHE A 64 -1.74 -16.00 5.23
C PHE A 64 -3.15 -16.14 5.83
N ALA A 65 -3.29 -16.26 7.16
CA ALA A 65 -4.60 -16.27 7.82
C ALA A 65 -5.34 -14.95 7.61
N ASP A 66 -4.65 -13.81 7.66
CA ASP A 66 -5.23 -12.49 7.34
C ASP A 66 -5.71 -12.39 5.88
N LEU A 67 -5.15 -13.20 5.00
CA LEU A 67 -5.54 -13.34 3.59
C LEU A 67 -6.52 -14.51 3.36
N GLY A 68 -7.09 -15.08 4.42
CA GLY A 68 -8.04 -16.19 4.35
C GLY A 68 -7.42 -17.56 4.03
N ILE A 69 -6.10 -17.69 4.00
CA ILE A 69 -5.38 -18.93 3.66
C ILE A 69 -4.83 -19.58 4.92
N THR A 70 -5.26 -20.81 5.20
CA THR A 70 -4.75 -21.56 6.35
C THR A 70 -3.42 -22.25 6.02
N LEU A 71 -2.38 -21.92 6.78
CA LEU A 71 -1.10 -22.63 6.73
C LEU A 71 -0.91 -23.55 7.93
N ASN A 72 -0.26 -24.68 7.68
CA ASN A 72 0.22 -25.56 8.75
C ASN A 72 1.14 -24.81 9.72
N ARG A 73 1.12 -25.19 11.00
CA ARG A 73 1.79 -24.43 12.06
C ARG A 73 3.31 -24.40 11.97
N THR A 74 3.96 -25.47 11.48
CA THR A 74 5.43 -25.60 11.50
C THR A 74 6.02 -25.43 10.12
N SER A 75 7.25 -24.88 10.03
CA SER A 75 7.96 -24.70 8.76
C SER A 75 8.12 -26.00 7.98
N GLY A 76 8.41 -27.11 8.65
CA GLY A 76 8.48 -28.43 8.03
C GLY A 76 7.14 -28.90 7.44
N ALA A 77 6.01 -28.62 8.10
CA ALA A 77 4.69 -28.96 7.59
C ALA A 77 4.21 -28.00 6.48
N GLN A 78 4.59 -26.72 6.55
CA GLN A 78 4.38 -25.77 5.46
C GLN A 78 5.16 -26.18 4.20
N TYR A 79 6.35 -26.77 4.35
CA TYR A 79 7.12 -27.30 3.22
C TYR A 79 6.46 -28.49 2.53
N GLN A 80 5.46 -29.14 3.15
CA GLN A 80 4.65 -30.18 2.51
C GLN A 80 3.33 -29.62 1.93
N GLN A 81 3.08 -28.32 2.08
CA GLN A 81 1.85 -27.68 1.64
C GLN A 81 2.09 -26.88 0.35
N GLY A 82 1.19 -27.05 -0.62
CA GLY A 82 1.26 -26.34 -1.90
C GLY A 82 2.21 -26.98 -2.94
N THR A 83 2.36 -26.28 -4.06
CA THR A 83 3.10 -26.75 -5.23
C THR A 83 4.56 -26.33 -5.17
N ALA A 84 5.49 -27.20 -5.58
CA ALA A 84 6.91 -26.84 -5.64
C ALA A 84 7.17 -25.76 -6.71
N VAL A 85 8.03 -24.80 -6.38
CA VAL A 85 8.40 -23.70 -7.28
C VAL A 85 9.91 -23.70 -7.49
N ALA A 86 10.34 -23.58 -8.75
CA ALA A 86 11.75 -23.40 -9.08
C ALA A 86 12.22 -22.02 -8.63
N LYS A 87 13.48 -21.90 -8.19
CA LYS A 87 14.01 -20.62 -7.69
C LYS A 87 13.99 -19.49 -8.74
N SER A 88 14.04 -19.82 -10.02
CA SER A 88 13.90 -18.88 -11.15
C SER A 88 12.47 -18.36 -11.34
N ASP A 89 11.48 -19.08 -10.82
CA ASP A 89 10.06 -18.86 -11.08
C ASP A 89 9.33 -18.35 -9.84
N LEU A 90 10.10 -17.79 -8.89
CA LEU A 90 9.58 -17.23 -7.66
C LEU A 90 8.64 -16.06 -7.96
N GLN A 91 7.49 -16.09 -7.31
CA GLN A 91 6.48 -15.06 -7.35
C GLN A 91 6.19 -14.57 -5.94
N VAL A 92 5.72 -13.33 -5.83
CA VAL A 92 5.33 -12.75 -4.55
C VAL A 92 4.31 -13.66 -3.87
N GLY A 93 4.53 -13.94 -2.58
CA GLY A 93 3.72 -14.87 -1.80
C GLY A 93 4.18 -16.32 -1.83
N ASP A 94 5.21 -16.68 -2.60
CA ASP A 94 5.83 -18.00 -2.45
C ASP A 94 6.51 -18.11 -1.08
N LEU A 95 6.29 -19.25 -0.41
CA LEU A 95 7.01 -19.59 0.81
C LEU A 95 8.38 -20.13 0.47
N LEU A 96 9.43 -19.56 1.06
CA LEU A 96 10.83 -19.97 0.85
C LEU A 96 11.33 -20.68 2.09
N PHE A 97 12.04 -21.79 1.92
CA PHE A 97 12.45 -22.67 3.02
C PHE A 97 13.96 -22.81 3.09
N PHE A 98 14.49 -22.85 4.32
CA PHE A 98 15.94 -22.83 4.56
C PHE A 98 16.39 -23.82 5.64
N ASN A 99 17.66 -24.24 5.53
CA ASN A 99 18.38 -25.02 6.53
C ASN A 99 19.27 -24.11 7.37
N THR A 100 18.72 -23.57 8.45
CA THR A 100 19.42 -22.72 9.42
C THR A 100 19.94 -23.48 10.65
N SER A 101 19.39 -24.67 10.94
CA SER A 101 19.79 -25.50 12.09
C SER A 101 20.85 -26.56 11.74
N GLY A 102 21.18 -26.72 10.47
CA GLY A 102 22.08 -27.76 9.96
C GLY A 102 21.38 -29.07 9.56
N LYS A 103 20.08 -29.23 9.79
CA LYS A 103 19.31 -30.41 9.36
C LYS A 103 17.92 -30.03 8.84
N GLY A 104 17.67 -30.35 7.57
CA GLY A 104 16.35 -30.21 6.94
C GLY A 104 15.81 -28.79 6.94
N VAL A 105 14.49 -28.66 6.76
CA VAL A 105 13.79 -27.38 6.82
C VAL A 105 13.69 -26.93 8.28
N SER A 106 14.28 -25.79 8.60
CA SER A 106 14.24 -25.20 9.95
C SER A 106 13.79 -23.75 9.96
N HIS A 107 13.59 -23.13 8.80
CA HIS A 107 13.16 -21.75 8.67
C HIS A 107 12.29 -21.55 7.43
N VAL A 108 11.36 -20.61 7.50
CA VAL A 108 10.46 -20.23 6.40
C VAL A 108 10.34 -18.71 6.29
N SER A 109 10.20 -18.20 5.07
CA SER A 109 9.95 -16.80 4.76
C SER A 109 8.91 -16.66 3.64
N ILE A 110 8.44 -15.44 3.40
CA ILE A 110 7.56 -15.08 2.28
C ILE A 110 8.39 -14.30 1.26
N TYR A 111 8.37 -14.69 -0.01
CA TYR A 111 8.97 -13.92 -1.09
C TYR A 111 8.13 -12.68 -1.38
N ILE A 112 8.78 -11.53 -1.50
CA ILE A 112 8.13 -10.21 -1.72
C ILE A 112 8.62 -9.50 -2.99
N GLY A 113 9.26 -10.24 -3.91
CA GLY A 113 9.78 -9.69 -5.17
C GLY A 113 11.24 -9.25 -5.09
N ASP A 114 11.87 -9.02 -6.24
CA ASP A 114 13.24 -8.48 -6.39
C ASP A 114 14.33 -9.20 -5.58
N GLY A 115 14.18 -10.52 -5.39
CA GLY A 115 15.12 -11.31 -4.58
C GLY A 115 15.00 -11.05 -3.07
N LYS A 116 13.97 -10.35 -2.62
CA LYS A 116 13.72 -10.05 -1.21
C LYS A 116 12.71 -11.01 -0.61
N MET A 117 12.84 -11.20 0.69
CA MET A 117 11.92 -11.99 1.51
C MET A 117 11.66 -11.30 2.85
N ILE A 118 10.48 -11.53 3.41
CA ILE A 118 10.10 -11.10 4.76
C ILE A 118 9.91 -12.31 5.67
N HIS A 119 10.43 -12.24 6.90
CA HIS A 119 10.36 -13.32 7.87
C HIS A 119 10.64 -12.86 9.29
N SER A 120 10.22 -13.64 10.29
CA SER A 120 10.63 -13.46 11.69
C SER A 120 11.96 -14.18 11.98
N GLN A 121 12.98 -13.47 12.46
CA GLN A 121 14.31 -14.01 12.75
C GLN A 121 14.80 -13.67 14.17
N THR A 122 15.55 -14.58 14.79
CA THR A 122 15.86 -14.58 16.23
C THR A 122 16.41 -13.26 16.79
N ASN A 123 17.24 -12.55 16.03
CA ASN A 123 17.89 -11.33 16.52
C ASN A 123 17.25 -10.02 16.04
N GLN A 124 16.31 -10.08 15.08
CA GLN A 124 15.77 -8.88 14.42
C GLN A 124 14.23 -8.85 14.37
N GLY A 125 13.56 -9.94 14.77
CA GLY A 125 12.12 -10.05 14.61
C GLY A 125 11.71 -10.11 13.14
N VAL A 126 10.48 -9.68 12.86
CA VAL A 126 9.96 -9.60 11.48
C VAL A 126 10.72 -8.53 10.70
N SER A 127 11.42 -8.94 9.66
CA SER A 127 12.33 -8.07 8.91
C SER A 127 12.56 -8.61 7.48
N TYR A 128 13.18 -7.77 6.66
CA TYR A 128 13.54 -8.12 5.29
C TYR A 128 14.94 -8.69 5.20
N SER A 129 15.11 -9.66 4.30
CA SER A 129 16.41 -10.22 3.90
C SER A 129 16.46 -10.45 2.39
N ASN A 130 17.65 -10.62 1.84
CA ASN A 130 17.83 -11.03 0.44
C ASN A 130 17.98 -12.56 0.36
N VAL A 131 17.16 -13.23 -0.46
CA VAL A 131 17.21 -14.69 -0.64
C VAL A 131 18.51 -15.18 -1.28
N ASN A 132 19.16 -14.30 -2.05
CA ASN A 132 20.39 -14.57 -2.77
C ASN A 132 21.62 -14.00 -2.04
N ASP A 133 21.48 -13.58 -0.78
CA ASP A 133 22.63 -13.22 0.05
C ASP A 133 23.65 -14.38 0.07
N PRO A 134 24.86 -14.19 -0.46
CA PRO A 134 25.84 -15.26 -0.57
C PRO A 134 26.38 -15.70 0.80
N TYR A 135 26.27 -14.87 1.84
CA TYR A 135 26.89 -15.12 3.13
C TYR A 135 26.05 -16.04 4.01
N TYR A 136 24.73 -15.84 4.06
CA TYR A 136 23.87 -16.60 4.96
C TYR A 136 22.72 -17.30 4.24
N TRP A 137 21.84 -16.56 3.55
CA TRP A 137 20.57 -17.11 3.07
C TRP A 137 20.69 -17.96 1.81
N GLY A 138 21.52 -17.55 0.86
CA GLY A 138 21.67 -18.21 -0.43
C GLY A 138 22.16 -19.65 -0.31
N SER A 139 23.17 -19.89 0.53
CA SER A 139 23.74 -21.23 0.79
C SER A 139 22.83 -22.14 1.63
N ARG A 140 21.80 -21.57 2.27
CA ARG A 140 20.85 -22.30 3.13
C ARG A 140 19.50 -22.55 2.46
N TYR A 141 19.27 -22.01 1.27
CA TYR A 141 18.02 -22.18 0.53
C TYR A 141 17.81 -23.67 0.17
N ILE A 142 16.65 -24.20 0.54
CA ILE A 142 16.24 -25.59 0.24
C ILE A 142 15.30 -25.62 -0.96
N GLY A 143 14.32 -24.72 -1.00
CA GLY A 143 13.29 -24.71 -2.03
C GLY A 143 12.14 -23.76 -1.70
N ALA A 144 11.15 -23.72 -2.58
CA ALA A 144 9.96 -22.88 -2.41
C ALA A 144 8.66 -23.64 -2.66
N LYS A 145 7.58 -23.17 -2.02
CA LYS A 145 6.21 -23.65 -2.20
C LYS A 145 5.25 -22.51 -2.50
N ARG A 146 4.38 -22.72 -3.48
CA ARG A 146 3.23 -21.87 -3.78
C ARG A 146 1.97 -22.48 -3.20
N VAL A 147 1.39 -21.78 -2.23
CA VAL A 147 0.22 -22.22 -1.46
C VAL A 147 -1.08 -21.57 -1.94
N ALA A 148 -0.98 -20.48 -2.70
CA ALA A 148 -2.07 -19.81 -3.40
C ALA A 148 -1.51 -19.09 -4.63
N THR A 149 -2.36 -18.85 -5.62
CA THR A 149 -2.07 -18.01 -6.78
C THR A 149 -2.55 -16.60 -6.50
N PHE A 150 -1.65 -15.64 -6.58
CA PHE A 150 -1.94 -14.23 -6.42
C PHE A 150 -1.73 -13.57 -7.79
N ASP A 151 -2.77 -13.60 -8.63
CA ASP A 151 -2.72 -13.13 -10.02
C ASP A 151 -2.97 -11.62 -10.11
N GLU A 152 -2.41 -10.96 -11.13
CA GLU A 152 -2.52 -9.50 -11.31
C GLU A 152 -3.65 -9.04 -12.23
N GLU A 153 -4.38 -9.91 -12.94
CA GLU A 153 -5.46 -9.45 -13.84
C GLU A 153 -6.60 -10.47 -14.03
N GLN A 154 -7.84 -10.03 -13.74
CA GLN A 154 -8.97 -10.09 -14.67
C GLN A 154 -9.88 -8.87 -14.47
N GLN A 155 -9.87 -7.95 -15.45
CA GLN A 155 -10.93 -6.96 -15.66
C GLN A 155 -12.12 -7.62 -16.39
N ALA A 156 -13.28 -7.77 -15.73
CA ALA A 156 -14.63 -7.64 -16.31
C ALA A 156 -15.74 -7.89 -15.26
N GLU A 157 -16.53 -6.85 -14.99
CA GLU A 157 -17.92 -6.82 -14.48
C GLU A 157 -18.38 -7.74 -13.32
N VAL A 158 -18.26 -7.29 -12.05
CA VAL A 158 -19.33 -7.43 -11.03
C VAL A 158 -19.32 -6.20 -10.10
N LYS A 159 -20.50 -5.65 -9.82
CA LYS A 159 -20.73 -4.46 -8.97
C LYS A 159 -20.27 -4.66 -7.51
N LYS A 160 -19.32 -3.80 -7.13
CA LYS A 160 -19.17 -3.06 -5.85
C LYS A 160 -19.51 -3.80 -4.53
N VAL A 161 -18.45 -4.27 -3.86
CA VAL A 161 -18.10 -3.71 -2.55
C VAL A 161 -16.64 -3.27 -2.63
N ALA A 162 -16.41 -1.97 -2.77
CA ALA A 162 -15.07 -1.40 -2.89
C ALA A 162 -14.35 -1.51 -1.53
N ILE A 163 -13.34 -2.36 -1.42
CA ILE A 163 -12.32 -2.18 -0.39
C ILE A 163 -11.29 -1.20 -0.96
N ASP A 164 -11.32 0.01 -0.41
CA ASP A 164 -10.56 1.16 -0.86
C ASP A 164 -9.09 1.06 -0.38
N PHE A 165 -8.20 0.49 -1.20
CA PHE A 165 -6.74 0.54 -1.00
C PHE A 165 -6.14 1.92 -1.30
N THR A 166 -6.91 3.00 -1.15
CA THR A 166 -6.39 4.35 -1.34
C THR A 166 -5.32 4.63 -0.30
N VAL A 167 -4.06 4.57 -0.74
CA VAL A 167 -2.92 5.08 0.02
C VAL A 167 -2.97 6.61 -0.08
N TYR A 168 -3.21 7.25 1.06
CA TYR A 168 -3.21 8.69 1.18
C TYR A 168 -1.80 9.22 1.40
N ALA A 169 -1.48 10.37 0.82
CA ALA A 169 -0.21 11.04 1.05
C ALA A 169 -0.15 11.55 2.50
N SER A 170 0.91 11.21 3.21
CA SER A 170 1.23 11.84 4.49
C SER A 170 1.92 13.18 4.27
N ARG A 171 1.93 14.03 5.30
CA ARG A 171 2.66 15.31 5.27
C ARG A 171 4.16 15.14 5.03
N ALA A 172 4.79 14.12 5.62
CA ALA A 172 6.21 13.83 5.41
C ALA A 172 6.52 13.36 3.98
N GLU A 173 5.63 12.55 3.41
CA GLU A 173 5.74 12.08 2.04
C GLU A 173 5.59 13.24 1.04
N ALA A 174 4.60 14.11 1.28
CA ALA A 174 4.42 15.33 0.48
C ALA A 174 5.64 16.26 0.56
N ALA A 175 6.15 16.52 1.77
CA ALA A 175 7.37 17.31 1.96
C ALA A 175 8.57 16.72 1.21
N SER A 176 8.73 15.40 1.24
CA SER A 176 9.85 14.71 0.57
C SER A 176 9.75 14.76 -0.94
N GLN A 177 8.57 14.53 -1.50
CA GLN A 177 8.37 14.62 -2.94
C GLN A 177 8.54 16.04 -3.46
N ILE A 178 8.07 17.05 -2.72
CA ILE A 178 8.24 18.46 -3.11
C ILE A 178 9.70 18.90 -2.98
N ALA A 179 10.38 18.57 -1.88
CA ALA A 179 11.80 18.88 -1.71
C ALA A 179 12.63 18.28 -2.84
N LYS A 180 12.33 17.03 -3.24
CA LYS A 180 12.94 16.38 -4.39
C LYS A 180 12.61 17.09 -5.70
N ALA A 181 11.34 17.44 -5.92
CA ALA A 181 10.89 18.08 -7.16
C ALA A 181 11.52 19.46 -7.39
N LEU A 182 11.77 20.20 -6.31
CA LEU A 182 12.43 21.50 -6.30
C LEU A 182 13.96 21.40 -6.18
N ASN A 183 14.52 20.19 -6.10
CA ASN A 183 15.96 19.95 -5.90
C ASN A 183 16.54 20.72 -4.70
N LEU A 184 15.82 20.70 -3.56
CA LEU A 184 16.24 21.40 -2.34
C LEU A 184 17.41 20.69 -1.66
N ASP A 185 18.28 21.47 -1.02
CA ASP A 185 19.28 20.92 -0.10
C ASP A 185 18.59 20.41 1.19
N THR A 186 18.67 19.10 1.41
CA THR A 186 18.11 18.40 2.58
C THR A 186 19.18 17.94 3.57
N SER A 187 20.38 18.51 3.52
CA SER A 187 21.49 18.14 4.41
C SER A 187 21.25 18.59 5.86
N ASP A 188 20.63 19.76 6.04
CA ASP A 188 20.18 20.24 7.35
C ASP A 188 18.94 19.47 7.79
N LYS A 189 19.07 18.73 8.90
CA LYS A 189 18.00 17.91 9.47
C LYS A 189 17.32 18.57 10.67
N ASN A 190 17.67 19.81 11.00
CA ASN A 190 17.07 20.53 12.11
C ASN A 190 15.84 21.31 11.66
N SER A 191 14.68 20.66 11.71
CA SER A 191 13.42 21.26 11.28
C SER A 191 12.79 22.21 12.30
N GLY A 192 13.23 22.18 13.56
CA GLY A 192 12.63 22.94 14.66
C GLY A 192 11.27 22.42 15.15
N PHE A 193 10.69 21.40 14.51
CA PHE A 193 9.45 20.77 14.96
C PHE A 193 9.69 19.78 16.09
N VAL A 194 8.85 19.83 17.13
CA VAL A 194 9.06 19.06 18.37
C VAL A 194 8.91 17.55 18.20
N ASP A 195 8.22 17.11 17.14
CA ASP A 195 7.96 15.71 16.80
C ASP A 195 8.86 15.14 15.69
N ILE A 196 9.81 15.93 15.19
CA ILE A 196 10.75 15.51 14.14
C ILE A 196 12.16 15.40 14.73
N LYS A 197 12.64 14.16 14.87
CA LYS A 197 14.03 13.91 15.29
C LYS A 197 14.97 14.07 14.07
N PRO A 198 16.20 14.59 14.23
CA PRO A 198 17.17 14.65 13.14
C PRO A 198 17.53 13.29 12.52
N THR A 199 17.27 12.19 13.23
CA THR A 199 17.47 10.82 12.74
C THR A 199 16.29 10.30 11.90
N TYR A 200 15.16 11.00 11.88
CA TYR A 200 14.01 10.63 11.06
C TYR A 200 14.37 10.75 9.57
N GLU A 201 13.94 9.78 8.76
CA GLU A 201 14.37 9.67 7.36
C GLU A 201 14.00 10.91 6.53
N HIS A 202 12.84 11.51 6.80
CA HIS A 202 12.34 12.69 6.11
C HIS A 202 12.76 14.01 6.78
N ALA A 203 13.56 13.99 7.85
CA ALA A 203 13.88 15.18 8.64
C ALA A 203 14.49 16.31 7.80
N GLY A 204 15.41 15.97 6.89
CA GLY A 204 16.06 16.94 6.02
C GLY A 204 15.09 17.60 5.02
N ALA A 205 14.21 16.81 4.41
CA ALA A 205 13.19 17.32 3.50
C ALA A 205 12.20 18.23 4.24
N ILE A 206 11.74 17.81 5.42
CA ILE A 206 10.83 18.59 6.27
C ILE A 206 11.47 19.93 6.68
N ALA A 207 12.74 19.92 7.09
CA ALA A 207 13.47 21.13 7.44
C ALA A 207 13.58 22.09 6.24
N ALA A 208 13.92 21.58 5.06
CA ALA A 208 14.05 22.37 3.84
C ALA A 208 12.74 23.05 3.44
N VAL A 209 11.63 22.31 3.37
CA VAL A 209 10.33 22.88 2.98
C VAL A 209 9.77 23.84 4.04
N ALA A 210 10.04 23.59 5.33
CA ALA A 210 9.60 24.48 6.40
C ALA A 210 10.38 25.81 6.40
N LYS A 211 11.68 25.77 6.14
CA LYS A 211 12.53 26.97 6.01
C LYS A 211 12.07 27.91 4.90
N LEU A 212 11.45 27.36 3.85
CA LEU A 212 10.88 28.11 2.74
C LEU A 212 9.41 28.53 2.96
N GLY A 213 8.81 28.19 4.11
CA GLY A 213 7.40 28.47 4.38
C GLY A 213 6.41 27.66 3.53
N ILE A 214 6.88 26.62 2.84
CA ILE A 214 6.03 25.73 2.03
C ILE A 214 5.15 24.87 2.93
N PHE A 215 5.72 24.39 4.05
CA PHE A 215 4.98 23.73 5.11
C PHE A 215 5.11 24.47 6.43
N GLU A 216 4.02 24.49 7.16
CA GLU A 216 3.93 25.01 8.52
C GLU A 216 3.58 23.87 9.50
N GLY A 217 4.01 24.01 10.75
CA GLY A 217 3.60 23.16 11.85
C GLY A 217 2.25 23.57 12.42
N ASP A 218 1.70 22.77 13.33
CA ASP A 218 0.53 23.15 14.10
C ASP A 218 0.87 24.18 15.20
N ALA A 219 -0.17 24.67 15.88
CA ALA A 219 -0.03 25.62 16.98
C ALA A 219 0.79 25.10 18.18
N SER A 220 1.03 23.79 18.25
CA SER A 220 1.89 23.15 19.27
C SER A 220 3.33 22.96 18.79
N GLY A 221 3.69 23.47 17.61
CA GLY A 221 5.01 23.32 17.02
C GLY A 221 5.30 21.92 16.48
N LYS A 222 4.28 21.10 16.22
CA LYS A 222 4.44 19.77 15.62
C LYS A 222 4.25 19.82 14.10
N PHE A 223 5.04 19.03 13.39
CA PHE A 223 4.86 18.83 11.96
C PHE A 223 3.77 17.82 11.64
N ASN A 224 3.53 16.83 12.51
CA ASN A 224 2.61 15.70 12.31
C ASN A 224 2.94 14.89 11.04
N PRO A 225 4.13 14.26 10.95
CA PRO A 225 4.67 13.68 9.72
C PRO A 225 3.80 12.56 9.13
N SER A 226 3.13 11.78 9.97
CA SER A 226 2.29 10.66 9.56
C SER A 226 0.85 11.05 9.24
N SER A 227 0.44 12.30 9.52
CA SER A 227 -0.93 12.73 9.26
C SER A 227 -1.18 12.82 7.75
N PRO A 228 -2.32 12.32 7.26
CA PRO A 228 -2.69 12.48 5.86
C PRO A 228 -2.95 13.95 5.53
N ILE A 229 -2.74 14.33 4.28
CA ILE A 229 -2.98 15.70 3.78
C ILE A 229 -4.25 15.76 2.93
N THR A 230 -5.05 16.82 3.06
CA THR A 230 -6.22 17.02 2.20
C THR A 230 -5.85 17.61 0.84
N ARG A 231 -6.78 17.50 -0.12
CA ARG A 231 -6.63 18.10 -1.45
C ARG A 231 -6.49 19.62 -1.40
N ALA A 232 -7.22 20.32 -0.53
CA ALA A 232 -7.05 21.76 -0.32
C ALA A 232 -5.68 22.12 0.27
N GLN A 233 -5.22 21.34 1.25
CA GLN A 233 -3.93 21.56 1.89
C GLN A 233 -2.79 21.39 0.88
N ILE A 234 -2.81 20.33 0.07
CA ILE A 234 -1.78 20.17 -0.96
C ILE A 234 -1.86 21.25 -2.04
N ALA A 235 -3.07 21.75 -2.36
CA ALA A 235 -3.20 22.83 -3.35
C ALA A 235 -2.47 24.09 -2.89
N LYS A 236 -2.68 24.52 -1.63
CA LYS A 236 -1.92 25.63 -1.04
C LYS A 236 -0.41 25.35 -1.08
N VAL A 237 -0.01 24.16 -0.64
CA VAL A 237 1.41 23.76 -0.59
C VAL A 237 2.06 23.84 -1.97
N LEU A 238 1.43 23.29 -3.02
CA LEU A 238 1.98 23.27 -4.38
C LEU A 238 2.02 24.67 -5.01
N VAL A 239 0.99 25.50 -4.77
CA VAL A 239 0.98 26.89 -5.21
C VAL A 239 2.16 27.66 -4.62
N ILE A 240 2.41 27.52 -3.31
CA ILE A 240 3.53 28.17 -2.64
C ILE A 240 4.87 27.59 -3.11
N ALA A 241 4.99 26.26 -3.15
CA ALA A 241 6.22 25.55 -3.50
C ALA A 241 6.73 25.89 -4.91
N PHE A 242 5.82 26.00 -5.88
CA PHE A 242 6.16 26.24 -7.28
C PHE A 242 5.96 27.72 -7.70
N GLY A 243 5.62 28.60 -6.76
CA GLY A 243 5.39 30.03 -7.02
C GLY A 243 4.31 30.26 -8.08
N LEU A 244 3.23 29.50 -8.02
CA LEU A 244 2.19 29.56 -9.05
C LEU A 244 1.35 30.82 -8.91
N GLU A 245 1.13 31.49 -10.04
CA GLU A 245 0.21 32.61 -10.18
C GLU A 245 -1.00 32.18 -11.01
N ASN A 246 -2.08 32.95 -10.97
CA ASN A 246 -3.27 32.66 -11.77
C ASN A 246 -2.91 32.70 -13.28
N ALA A 247 -3.10 31.58 -13.98
CA ALA A 247 -2.67 31.41 -15.36
C ALA A 247 -3.77 31.74 -16.39
N GLY A 248 -4.89 32.35 -15.99
CA GLY A 248 -5.91 32.80 -16.94
C GLY A 248 -7.30 32.93 -16.33
N GLN A 249 -8.28 32.30 -16.97
CA GLN A 249 -9.66 32.32 -16.51
C GLN A 249 -9.76 31.60 -15.16
N GLU A 250 -10.48 32.23 -14.23
CA GLU A 250 -10.78 31.63 -12.94
C GLU A 250 -11.51 30.30 -13.12
N VAL A 251 -10.97 29.24 -12.51
CA VAL A 251 -11.58 27.91 -12.51
C VAL A 251 -12.22 27.72 -11.14
N THR A 252 -13.53 27.49 -11.14
CA THR A 252 -14.33 27.29 -9.92
C THR A 252 -14.83 25.86 -9.83
N PHE A 253 -15.05 25.40 -8.60
CA PHE A 253 -15.59 24.09 -8.29
C PHE A 253 -16.79 24.24 -7.36
N SER A 254 -17.81 23.40 -7.53
CA SER A 254 -19.08 23.53 -6.80
C SER A 254 -18.95 23.37 -5.28
N ASP A 255 -17.95 22.61 -4.84
CA ASP A 255 -17.69 22.29 -3.43
C ASP A 255 -16.57 23.15 -2.81
N VAL A 256 -16.12 24.20 -3.50
CA VAL A 256 -15.12 25.15 -3.00
C VAL A 256 -15.76 26.54 -2.87
N PRO A 257 -16.29 26.91 -1.69
CA PRO A 257 -16.91 28.21 -1.46
C PRO A 257 -15.95 29.37 -1.80
N GLN A 258 -16.49 30.46 -2.32
CA GLN A 258 -15.71 31.64 -2.72
C GLN A 258 -15.00 32.33 -1.54
N ASP A 259 -15.57 32.23 -0.34
CA ASP A 259 -15.01 32.73 0.92
C ASP A 259 -14.10 31.71 1.63
N SER A 260 -13.92 30.51 1.06
CA SER A 260 -13.03 29.49 1.62
C SER A 260 -11.57 29.92 1.52
N TRP A 261 -10.79 29.63 2.57
CA TRP A 261 -9.34 29.84 2.59
C TRP A 261 -8.62 29.12 1.43
N ALA A 262 -9.22 28.03 0.91
CA ALA A 262 -8.65 27.21 -0.14
C ALA A 262 -8.95 27.74 -1.55
N ASN A 263 -9.96 28.60 -1.71
CA ASN A 263 -10.52 28.96 -3.02
C ASN A 263 -9.44 29.47 -3.99
N GLN A 264 -8.67 30.48 -3.56
CA GLN A 264 -7.60 31.05 -4.40
C GLN A 264 -6.56 30.01 -4.82
N TYR A 265 -6.17 29.11 -3.91
CA TYR A 265 -5.13 28.11 -4.19
C TYR A 265 -5.63 27.04 -5.14
N VAL A 266 -6.88 26.60 -4.96
CA VAL A 266 -7.51 25.63 -5.85
C VAL A 266 -7.69 26.20 -7.26
N SER A 267 -8.16 27.44 -7.37
CA SER A 267 -8.32 28.13 -8.66
C SER A 267 -6.99 28.34 -9.37
N ILE A 268 -5.93 28.75 -8.66
CA ILE A 268 -4.58 28.85 -9.22
C ILE A 268 -4.08 27.48 -9.69
N LEU A 269 -4.23 26.44 -8.89
CA LEU A 269 -3.78 25.09 -9.25
C LEU A 269 -4.48 24.56 -10.51
N ALA A 270 -5.79 24.80 -10.62
CA ALA A 270 -6.60 24.37 -11.76
C ALA A 270 -6.37 25.22 -13.03
N SER A 271 -6.25 26.54 -12.91
CA SER A 271 -5.87 27.41 -14.05
C SER A 271 -4.48 27.06 -14.60
N ASN A 272 -3.59 26.57 -13.72
CA ASN A 272 -2.31 25.97 -14.10
C ASN A 272 -2.44 24.50 -14.55
N GLY A 273 -3.62 24.01 -14.94
CA GLY A 273 -3.80 22.68 -15.53
C GLY A 273 -3.26 21.52 -14.69
N VAL A 274 -2.99 21.73 -13.39
CA VAL A 274 -2.45 20.71 -12.50
C VAL A 274 -3.56 19.76 -12.08
N THR A 275 -4.80 20.25 -12.02
CA THR A 275 -5.99 19.48 -11.65
C THR A 275 -7.20 19.91 -12.46
N ASN A 276 -8.10 18.96 -12.73
CA ASN A 276 -9.43 19.20 -13.31
C ASN A 276 -10.55 18.88 -12.28
N GLY A 277 -10.20 18.74 -11.00
CA GLY A 277 -11.11 18.24 -9.98
C GLY A 277 -11.36 16.73 -10.14
N ASP A 278 -12.56 16.29 -9.78
CA ASP A 278 -13.03 14.90 -9.89
C ASP A 278 -13.62 14.55 -11.27
N GLY A 279 -13.69 15.53 -12.18
CA GLY A 279 -14.32 15.40 -13.50
C GLY A 279 -15.84 15.62 -13.52
N ASN A 280 -16.48 15.84 -12.37
CA ASN A 280 -17.91 16.12 -12.23
C ASN A 280 -18.18 17.54 -11.70
N GLY A 281 -17.18 18.43 -11.77
CA GLY A 281 -17.28 19.82 -11.33
C GLY A 281 -16.98 20.04 -9.84
N SER A 282 -16.57 19.01 -9.11
CA SER A 282 -16.11 19.12 -7.72
C SER A 282 -14.59 19.02 -7.64
N PHE A 283 -14.00 19.71 -6.66
CA PHE A 283 -12.59 19.60 -6.34
C PHE A 283 -12.32 18.54 -5.29
N GLY A 284 -13.22 18.28 -4.34
CA GLY A 284 -13.01 17.40 -3.19
C GLY A 284 -12.15 18.05 -2.10
N MET A 285 -12.40 19.31 -1.73
CA MET A 285 -11.42 20.11 -0.94
C MET A 285 -11.00 19.49 0.41
N ASP A 286 -11.92 18.81 1.10
CA ASP A 286 -11.68 18.16 2.39
C ASP A 286 -11.30 16.67 2.25
N GLU A 287 -11.32 16.13 1.04
CA GLU A 287 -10.92 14.74 0.81
C GLU A 287 -9.42 14.57 1.02
N LEU A 288 -9.02 13.41 1.55
CA LEU A 288 -7.62 13.05 1.71
C LEU A 288 -6.99 12.81 0.33
N LEU A 289 -5.79 13.36 0.12
CA LEU A 289 -5.09 13.28 -1.15
C LEU A 289 -4.50 11.88 -1.33
N LYS A 290 -4.78 11.26 -2.48
CA LYS A 290 -4.17 9.96 -2.84
C LYS A 290 -2.70 10.17 -3.20
N ILE A 291 -1.82 9.26 -2.80
CA ILE A 291 -0.38 9.37 -3.09
C ILE A 291 -0.06 9.38 -4.59
N LYS A 292 -0.85 8.67 -5.40
CA LYS A 292 -0.72 8.67 -6.86
C LYS A 292 -1.08 10.02 -7.46
N GLU A 293 -2.05 10.70 -6.85
CA GLU A 293 -2.49 12.01 -7.30
C GLU A 293 -1.46 13.10 -6.96
N LEU A 294 -0.84 13.04 -5.77
CA LEU A 294 0.29 13.91 -5.44
C LEU A 294 1.39 13.85 -6.52
N LYS A 295 1.78 12.64 -6.91
CA LYS A 295 2.80 12.42 -7.95
C LYS A 295 2.38 13.03 -9.27
N MET A 296 1.14 12.80 -9.69
CA MET A 296 0.59 13.37 -10.91
C MET A 296 0.61 14.91 -10.90
N PHE A 297 0.28 15.54 -9.76
CA PHE A 297 0.34 17.00 -9.65
C PHE A 297 1.77 17.51 -9.80
N ILE A 298 2.74 16.87 -9.13
CA ILE A 298 4.16 17.22 -9.23
C ILE A 298 4.69 17.02 -10.66
N GLU A 299 4.35 15.91 -11.31
CA GLU A 299 4.75 15.63 -12.70
C GLU A 299 4.24 16.71 -13.66
N ARG A 300 2.96 17.10 -13.54
CA ARG A 300 2.38 18.19 -14.33
C ARG A 300 3.11 19.51 -14.10
N LEU A 301 3.47 19.82 -12.86
CA LEU A 301 4.21 21.02 -12.50
C LEU A 301 5.64 21.03 -13.05
N GLN A 302 6.31 19.90 -13.11
CA GLN A 302 7.66 19.78 -13.67
C GLN A 302 7.70 19.75 -15.21
N SER A 303 6.58 19.40 -15.84
CA SER A 303 6.45 19.35 -17.32
C SER A 303 6.09 20.70 -17.97
N ARG A 304 5.99 21.77 -17.17
CA ARG A 304 5.69 23.13 -17.61
C ARG A 304 6.96 23.94 -17.83
#